data_AF-A0A945CY87-F1
#
_entry.id   AF-A0A945CY87-F1
#
_cell.length_a   1.000
_cell.length_b   1.000
_cell.length_c   1.000
_cell.angle_alpha   90.00
_cell.angle_beta   90.00
_cell.angle_gamma   90.00
#
_symmetry.space_group_name_H-M   'P 1'
#
loop_
_entity.id
_entity.type
_entity.pdbx_description
1 polymer ?
#
loop_
_entity_poly.entity_id
_entity_poly.type
_entity_poly.pdbx_seq_one_letter_code
_entity_poly.pdbx_strand_id
1 'polypeptide(L)'
;MVQTKNVNRKERLERLFDLAQAYRGWSRRELAQELGRDPTKLAPESGNPKFDLILQIAEVLDWSLEEVADWIWYAEKEVKGEGDVNKKITSFDELDRDAQDAHRAGEYKQLISIAHSALD
;
A
#
# COMPACT_ATOMS: atom_id res chain seq x y z
N MET A 1 -20.63 -11.26 13.57
CA MET A 1 -19.38 -11.25 14.36
C MET A 1 -18.26 -10.80 13.44
N VAL A 2 -17.80 -9.55 13.53
CA VAL A 2 -16.77 -8.99 12.64
C VAL A 2 -15.47 -8.91 13.43
N GLN A 3 -14.67 -9.98 13.36
CA GLN A 3 -13.30 -10.01 13.86
C GLN A 3 -12.34 -10.23 12.69
N THR A 4 -12.08 -9.18 11.92
CA THR A 4 -11.04 -9.16 10.88
C THR A 4 -10.53 -7.73 10.71
N LYS A 5 -9.74 -7.19 11.66
CA LYS A 5 -9.08 -5.88 11.47
C LYS A 5 -7.97 -5.59 12.47
N ASN A 6 -6.99 -6.48 12.62
CA ASN A 6 -5.75 -6.09 13.33
C ASN A 6 -4.46 -6.80 12.91
N VAL A 7 -4.50 -7.81 12.05
CA VAL A 7 -3.34 -8.69 11.84
C VAL A 7 -2.19 -8.03 11.07
N ASN A 8 -2.38 -6.88 10.40
CA ASN A 8 -1.35 -6.31 9.52
C ASN A 8 -0.83 -4.91 9.91
N ARG A 9 -1.37 -4.26 10.96
CA ARG A 9 -0.94 -2.87 11.28
C ARG A 9 0.44 -2.79 11.90
N LYS A 10 0.75 -3.71 12.81
CA LYS A 10 2.07 -3.78 13.46
C LYS A 10 3.16 -4.04 12.42
N GLU A 11 2.94 -5.01 11.54
CA GLU A 11 3.88 -5.36 10.47
C GLU A 11 4.09 -4.20 9.48
N ARG A 12 3.02 -3.48 9.10
CA ARG A 12 3.14 -2.29 8.25
C ARG A 12 3.95 -1.18 8.90
N LEU A 13 3.75 -0.97 10.19
CA LEU A 13 4.52 0.01 10.95
C LEU A 13 6.00 -0.41 11.02
N GLU A 14 6.28 -1.69 11.21
CA GLU A 14 7.65 -2.24 11.15
C GLU A 14 8.29 -2.00 9.77
N ARG A 15 7.59 -2.32 8.67
CA ARG A 15 8.07 -2.03 7.31
C ARG A 15 8.35 -0.55 7.06
N LEU A 16 7.53 0.31 7.65
CA LEU A 16 7.68 1.75 7.51
C LEU A 16 8.88 2.28 8.32
N PHE A 17 9.20 1.65 9.45
CA PHE A 17 10.46 1.91 10.14
C PHE A 17 11.68 1.40 9.37
N ASP A 18 11.56 0.26 8.68
CA ASP A 18 12.64 -0.25 7.82
C ASP A 18 12.88 0.70 6.63
N LEU A 19 11.81 1.25 6.05
CA LEU A 19 11.90 2.29 5.03
C LEU A 19 12.58 3.55 5.56
N ALA A 20 12.19 4.02 6.75
CA ALA A 20 12.81 5.21 7.37
C ALA A 20 14.31 5.00 7.65
N GLN A 21 14.70 3.82 8.12
CA GLN A 21 16.10 3.43 8.30
C GLN A 21 16.87 3.45 6.98
N ALA A 22 16.31 2.85 5.93
CA ALA A 22 16.93 2.81 4.60
C ALA A 22 17.05 4.21 3.97
N TYR A 23 16.03 5.05 4.14
CA TYR A 23 15.97 6.40 3.57
C TYR A 23 16.99 7.34 4.22
N ARG A 24 17.10 7.35 5.55
CA ARG A 24 18.05 8.21 6.28
C ARG A 24 19.44 7.56 6.49
N GLY A 25 19.58 6.28 6.17
CA GLY A 25 20.79 5.51 6.49
C GLY A 25 21.00 5.29 7.99
N TRP A 26 19.92 5.32 8.77
CA TRP A 26 19.97 5.21 10.23
C TRP A 26 19.86 3.77 10.70
N SER A 27 20.57 3.45 11.78
CA SER A 27 20.35 2.22 12.53
C SER A 27 19.05 2.30 13.34
N ARG A 28 18.47 1.14 13.67
CA ARG A 28 17.28 1.04 14.54
C ARG A 28 17.40 1.82 15.86
N ARG A 29 18.61 1.98 16.39
CA ARG A 29 18.87 2.74 17.62
C ARG A 29 18.80 4.24 17.40
N GLU A 30 19.35 4.73 16.29
CA GLU A 30 19.31 6.15 15.92
C GLU A 30 17.89 6.58 15.56
N LEU A 31 17.17 5.75 14.80
CA LEU A 31 15.75 6.00 14.53
C LEU A 31 14.95 6.05 15.84
N ALA A 32 15.22 5.15 16.79
CA ALA A 32 14.54 5.17 18.08
C ALA A 32 14.87 6.40 18.93
N GLN A 33 16.12 6.86 18.87
CA GLN A 33 16.55 8.08 19.55
C GLN A 33 15.85 9.31 18.98
N GLU A 34 15.72 9.39 17.66
CA GLU A 34 15.01 10.50 16.99
C GLU A 34 13.51 10.48 17.28
N LEU A 35 12.90 9.29 17.27
CA LEU A 35 11.49 9.10 17.65
C LEU A 35 11.26 9.24 19.17
N GLY A 36 12.30 9.46 19.96
CA GLY A 36 12.22 9.57 21.42
C GLY A 36 11.68 8.31 22.11
N ARG A 37 11.96 7.13 21.56
CA ARG A 37 11.43 5.83 22.01
C ARG A 37 12.51 4.78 22.24
N ASP A 38 12.12 3.73 22.96
CA ASP A 38 12.96 2.54 23.12
C ASP A 38 13.09 1.76 21.81
N PRO A 39 14.32 1.37 21.40
CA PRO A 39 14.56 0.66 20.13
C PRO A 39 13.89 -0.72 20.04
N THR A 40 13.58 -1.33 21.18
CA THR A 40 12.86 -2.60 21.30
C THR A 40 11.33 -2.44 21.30
N LYS A 41 10.78 -1.22 21.45
CA LYS A 41 9.34 -0.94 21.50
C LYS A 41 8.89 0.13 20.51
N LEU A 42 9.52 0.15 19.32
CA LEU A 42 9.17 1.08 18.25
C LEU A 42 7.73 0.89 17.76
N ALA A 43 7.34 -0.38 17.53
CA ALA A 43 5.98 -0.73 17.17
C ALA A 43 5.17 -1.12 18.42
N PRO A 44 4.05 -0.43 18.73
CA PRO A 44 3.18 -0.84 19.81
C PRO A 44 2.54 -2.20 19.48
N GLU A 45 2.46 -3.09 20.46
CA GLU A 45 1.84 -4.43 20.29
C GLU A 45 0.36 -4.35 19.89
N SER A 46 -0.31 -3.23 20.18
CA SER A 46 -1.69 -2.96 19.78
C SER A 46 -1.86 -2.65 18.29
N GLY A 47 -0.77 -2.38 17.56
CA GLY A 47 -0.80 -1.93 16.16
C GLY A 47 -1.42 -0.54 15.96
N ASN A 48 -1.70 0.20 17.05
CA ASN A 48 -2.26 1.54 17.00
C ASN A 48 -1.20 2.56 17.43
N PRO A 49 -0.51 3.21 16.48
CA PRO A 49 0.47 4.25 16.82
C PRO A 49 -0.23 5.47 17.40
N LYS A 50 0.40 6.11 18.39
CA LYS A 50 -0.01 7.45 18.84
C LYS A 50 0.20 8.44 17.70
N PHE A 51 -0.64 9.47 17.61
CA PHE A 51 -0.55 10.53 16.60
C PHE A 51 0.87 11.13 16.50
N ASP A 52 1.48 11.39 17.66
CA ASP A 52 2.87 11.86 17.79
C ASP A 52 3.89 10.99 17.02
N LEU A 53 3.73 9.66 17.05
CA LEU A 53 4.59 8.75 16.29
C LEU A 53 4.39 8.91 14.78
N ILE A 54 3.14 9.09 14.34
CA ILE A 54 2.82 9.27 12.92
C ILE A 54 3.44 10.58 12.42
N LEU A 55 3.36 11.64 13.22
CA LEU A 55 3.95 12.94 12.89
C LEU A 55 5.47 12.85 12.76
N GLN A 56 6.17 12.27 13.74
CA GLN A 56 7.62 12.12 13.68
C GLN A 56 8.07 11.25 12.51
N ILE A 57 7.35 10.16 12.24
CA ILE A 57 7.60 9.31 11.09
C ILE A 57 7.47 10.09 9.78
N ALA A 58 6.42 10.91 9.65
CA ALA A 58 6.17 11.73 8.47
C ALA A 58 7.34 12.72 8.25
N GLU A 59 7.83 13.34 9.32
CA GLU A 59 9.01 14.22 9.27
C GLU A 59 10.29 13.48 8.85
N VAL A 60 10.51 12.26 9.36
CA VAL A 60 11.69 11.45 9.00
C VAL A 60 11.66 10.99 7.55
N LEU A 61 10.48 10.63 7.03
CA LEU A 61 10.31 10.17 5.65
C LEU A 61 10.11 11.30 4.65
N ASP A 62 9.99 12.55 5.10
CA ASP A 62 9.54 13.69 4.30
C ASP A 62 8.20 13.42 3.59
N TRP A 63 7.33 12.66 4.25
CA TRP A 63 5.98 12.31 3.77
C TRP A 63 4.93 13.19 4.44
N SER A 64 3.77 13.33 3.80
CA SER A 64 2.62 13.94 4.44
C SER A 64 2.01 13.01 5.51
N LEU A 65 1.35 13.62 6.49
CA LEU A 65 0.59 12.88 7.51
C LEU A 65 -0.47 11.97 6.88
N GLU A 66 -1.06 12.40 5.77
CA GLU A 66 -2.06 11.64 5.01
C GLU A 66 -1.45 10.38 4.40
N GLU A 67 -0.27 10.46 3.79
CA GLU A 67 0.42 9.31 3.20
C GLU A 67 0.82 8.27 4.24
N VAL A 68 1.33 8.70 5.40
CA VAL A 68 1.70 7.79 6.49
C VAL A 68 0.45 7.13 7.10
N ALA A 69 -0.64 7.90 7.26
CA ALA A 69 -1.91 7.35 7.71
C ALA A 69 -2.51 6.38 6.67
N ASP A 70 -2.43 6.69 5.38
CA ASP A 70 -2.93 5.81 4.34
C ASP A 70 -2.15 4.49 4.31
N TRP A 71 -0.83 4.55 4.47
CA TRP A 71 0.02 3.36 4.57
C TRP A 71 -0.36 2.45 5.74
N ILE A 72 -0.57 3.01 6.93
CA ILE A 72 -0.88 2.21 8.12
C ILE A 72 -2.29 1.62 8.03
N TRP A 73 -3.29 2.41 7.57
CA TRP A 73 -4.70 2.03 7.61
C TRP A 73 -5.23 1.36 6.34
N TYR A 74 -4.74 1.75 5.15
CA TYR A 74 -5.33 1.42 3.85
C TYR A 74 -4.37 0.77 2.85
N ALA A 75 -3.13 0.41 3.23
CA ALA A 75 -2.18 -0.36 2.41
C ALA A 75 -2.64 -1.78 1.98
N GLU A 76 -3.92 -2.11 2.16
CA GLU A 76 -4.59 -3.22 1.47
C GLU A 76 -5.05 -2.86 0.05
N LYS A 77 -4.94 -1.59 -0.34
CA LYS A 77 -4.60 -1.36 -1.74
C LYS A 77 -3.19 -1.90 -1.89
N GLU A 78 -3.12 -3.18 -2.28
CA GLU A 78 -2.13 -3.57 -3.28
C GLU A 78 -1.97 -2.35 -4.17
N VAL A 79 -0.72 -1.92 -4.33
CA VAL A 79 -0.37 -1.15 -5.51
C VAL A 79 -0.87 -2.03 -6.66
N LYS A 80 -2.12 -1.79 -7.09
CA LYS A 80 -2.48 -1.81 -8.49
C LYS A 80 -1.59 -0.74 -9.06
N GLY A 81 -0.30 -1.08 -9.19
CA GLY A 81 0.42 -0.71 -10.37
C GLY A 81 -0.53 -1.12 -11.47
N GLU A 82 -1.00 -0.12 -12.18
CA GLU A 82 -1.38 -0.28 -13.57
C GLU A 82 -0.38 -1.29 -14.17
N GLY A 83 -0.83 -2.54 -14.36
CA GLY A 83 0.05 -3.69 -14.53
C GLY A 83 -0.25 -4.83 -13.57
N ASP A 84 -1.41 -5.46 -13.75
CA ASP A 84 -1.68 -6.82 -13.27
C ASP A 84 -0.61 -7.78 -13.84
N VAL A 85 0.46 -8.05 -13.08
CA VAL A 85 1.54 -8.98 -13.46
C VAL A 85 1.04 -10.44 -13.51
N ASN A 86 -0.27 -10.68 -13.40
CA ASN A 86 -0.87 -11.99 -13.57
C ASN A 86 -2.10 -12.02 -14.50
N LYS A 87 -2.34 -10.97 -15.29
CA LYS A 87 -3.13 -11.10 -16.52
C LYS A 87 -2.14 -11.35 -17.65
N LYS A 88 -1.85 -12.64 -17.86
CA LYS A 88 -1.21 -13.18 -19.06
C LYS A 88 -1.66 -12.30 -20.24
N ILE A 89 -0.73 -11.54 -20.83
CA ILE A 89 -1.02 -10.73 -22.01
C ILE A 89 -1.47 -11.72 -23.07
N THR A 90 -2.77 -11.89 -23.16
CA THR A 90 -3.43 -12.61 -24.22
C THR A 90 -3.47 -11.64 -25.39
N SER A 91 -3.09 -12.11 -26.57
CA SER A 91 -2.94 -11.31 -27.80
C SER A 91 -4.08 -10.28 -27.98
N PHE A 92 -3.83 -9.21 -28.74
CA PHE A 92 -4.87 -8.23 -29.12
C PHE A 92 -6.17 -8.89 -29.58
N ASP A 93 -6.08 -10.02 -30.29
CA ASP A 93 -7.25 -10.81 -30.74
C ASP A 93 -8.13 -11.31 -29.60
N GLU A 94 -7.55 -11.64 -28.45
CA GLU A 94 -8.30 -12.09 -27.27
C GLU A 94 -8.95 -10.90 -26.55
N LEU A 95 -8.28 -9.74 -26.50
CA LEU A 95 -8.87 -8.51 -25.98
C LEU A 95 -10.03 -8.01 -26.85
N ASP A 96 -9.90 -8.10 -28.17
CA ASP A 96 -10.97 -7.74 -29.11
C ASP A 96 -12.18 -8.65 -28.94
N ARG A 97 -11.97 -9.96 -28.81
CA ARG A 97 -13.04 -10.92 -28.53
C ARG A 97 -13.75 -10.59 -27.21
N ASP A 98 -13.00 -10.35 -26.14
CA ASP A 98 -13.57 -10.05 -24.82
C ASP A 98 -14.35 -8.73 -24.84
N ALA A 99 -13.88 -7.73 -25.59
CA ALA A 99 -14.58 -6.45 -25.79
C ALA A 99 -15.92 -6.64 -26.53
N GLN A 100 -15.93 -7.47 -27.58
CA GLN A 100 -17.15 -7.78 -28.34
C GLN A 100 -18.17 -8.53 -27.48
N ASP A 101 -17.72 -9.48 -26.66
CA ASP A 101 -18.59 -10.23 -25.76
C ASP A 101 -19.18 -9.34 -24.65
N ALA A 102 -18.37 -8.44 -24.06
CA ALA A 102 -18.84 -7.46 -23.09
C ALA A 102 -19.85 -6.47 -23.70
N HIS A 103 -19.64 -6.04 -24.95
CA HIS A 103 -20.58 -5.19 -25.68
C HIS A 103 -21.92 -5.90 -25.91
N ARG A 104 -21.89 -7.17 -26.33
CA ARG A 104 -23.11 -7.99 -26.53
C ARG A 104 -23.87 -8.25 -25.22
N ALA A 105 -23.15 -8.37 -24.10
CA ALA A 105 -23.72 -8.56 -22.78
C ALA A 105 -24.26 -7.25 -22.16
N GLY A 106 -23.96 -6.08 -22.74
CA GLY A 106 -24.34 -4.78 -22.18
C GLY A 106 -23.52 -4.36 -20.96
N GLU A 107 -22.39 -5.03 -20.70
CA GLU A 107 -21.53 -4.82 -19.54
C GLU A 107 -20.49 -3.72 -19.83
N TYR A 108 -20.98 -2.48 -19.98
CA TYR A 108 -20.16 -1.34 -20.41
C TYR A 108 -18.98 -1.02 -19.47
N LYS A 109 -19.09 -1.34 -18.17
CA LYS A 109 -17.98 -1.17 -17.22
C LYS A 109 -16.81 -2.09 -17.52
N GLN A 110 -17.10 -3.34 -17.94
CA GLN A 110 -16.06 -4.29 -18.32
C GLN A 110 -15.43 -3.89 -19.65
N LEU A 111 -16.22 -3.39 -20.61
CA LEU A 111 -15.73 -2.88 -21.88
C LEU A 111 -14.71 -1.74 -21.72
N ILE A 112 -14.98 -0.78 -20.83
CA ILE A 112 -14.03 0.31 -20.54
C ILE A 112 -12.74 -0.25 -19.91
N SER A 113 -12.86 -1.24 -19.02
CA SER A 113 -11.69 -1.89 -18.42
C SER A 113 -10.82 -2.62 -19.46
N ILE A 114 -11.44 -3.25 -20.46
CA ILE A 114 -10.73 -3.93 -21.54
C ILE A 114 -10.05 -2.92 -22.46
N ALA A 115 -10.73 -1.82 -22.79
CA ALA A 115 -10.16 -0.75 -23.61
C ALA A 115 -8.93 -0.08 -22.96
N HIS A 116 -8.97 0.18 -21.64
CA HIS A 116 -7.80 0.68 -20.91
C HIS A 116 -6.64 -0.32 -20.94
N SER A 117 -6.91 -1.62 -20.85
CA SER A 117 -5.86 -2.64 -20.93
C SER A 117 -5.25 -2.83 -22.32
N ALA A 118 -5.79 -2.21 -23.37
CA ALA A 118 -5.24 -2.23 -24.72
C ALA A 118 -4.40 -0.98 -25.06
N LEU A 119 -4.40 0.04 -24.18
CA LEU A 119 -3.69 1.30 -24.37
C LEU A 119 -2.30 1.32 -23.71
N ASP A 120 -2.07 0.49 -22.68
CA ASP A 120 -0.77 0.20 -22.06
C ASP A 120 -0.03 -0.94 -22.77
#